data_AF-A0A2A5E8I0-F1
#
_entry.id   AF-A0A2A5E8I0-F1
#
_cell.length_a   1.000
_cell.length_b   1.000
_cell.length_c   1.000
_cell.angle_alpha   90.00
_cell.angle_beta   90.00
_cell.angle_gamma   90.00
#
_symmetry.space_group_name_H-M   'P 1'
#
loop_
_entity.id
_entity.type
_entity.pdbx_description
1 polymer ?
#
loop_
_entity_poly.entity_id
_entity_poly.type
_entity_poly.pdbx_seq_one_letter_code
_entity_poly.pdbx_strand_id
1 'polypeptide(L)'
;MRWPGVEDLALGALWLHIGGYLGYSLLIKDKDSRIVYPMGILILGVMVNLFGFNVSSEVQSISFFLLFLGYIGFHLLIKDFLGENDMLIFRKLSMGALGLFAIAGLFKMLELPYSDVALIVGCSSMALMLLLVGLTKDLVRKK
;
A
#
# COMPACT_ATOMS: atom_id res chain seq x y z
N MET A 1 6.70 16.81 -12.76
CA MET A 1 6.37 16.41 -14.16
C MET A 1 5.03 15.70 -14.15
N ARG A 2 4.03 16.18 -14.90
CA ARG A 2 2.79 15.41 -15.13
C ARG A 2 3.05 14.48 -16.32
N TRP A 3 3.25 13.20 -16.07
CA TRP A 3 3.40 12.20 -17.13
C TRP A 3 1.99 11.84 -17.63
N PRO A 4 1.67 12.12 -18.91
CA PRO A 4 0.37 11.76 -19.48
C PRO A 4 0.13 10.25 -19.35
N GLY A 5 -1.07 9.84 -18.90
CA GLY A 5 -1.47 8.44 -18.78
C GLY A 5 -1.06 7.73 -17.48
N VAL A 6 -0.36 8.40 -16.54
CA VAL A 6 -0.03 7.80 -15.24
C VAL A 6 -1.26 7.53 -14.38
N GLU A 7 -2.29 8.36 -14.49
CA GLU A 7 -3.57 8.16 -13.78
C GLU A 7 -4.29 6.90 -14.27
N ASP A 8 -4.38 6.71 -15.59
CA ASP A 8 -4.95 5.50 -16.19
C ASP A 8 -4.14 4.24 -15.85
N LEU A 9 -2.81 4.35 -15.85
CA LEU A 9 -1.93 3.25 -15.44
C LEU A 9 -2.11 2.90 -13.96
N ALA A 10 -2.25 3.91 -13.09
CA ALA A 10 -2.47 3.71 -11.66
C ALA A 10 -3.84 3.06 -11.39
N LEU A 11 -4.89 3.49 -12.09
CA LEU A 11 -6.21 2.86 -12.06
C LEU A 11 -6.15 1.41 -12.58
N GLY A 12 -5.47 1.17 -13.70
CA GLY A 12 -5.26 -0.18 -14.23
C GLY A 12 -4.51 -1.08 -13.24
N ALA A 13 -3.44 -0.56 -12.61
CA ALA A 13 -2.70 -1.28 -11.58
C ALA A 13 -3.56 -1.59 -10.35
N LEU A 14 -4.39 -0.64 -9.91
CA LEU A 14 -5.35 -0.85 -8.82
C LEU A 14 -6.33 -1.99 -9.14
N TRP A 15 -6.92 -1.98 -10.33
CA TRP A 15 -7.85 -3.02 -10.78
C TRP A 15 -7.17 -4.38 -10.92
N LEU A 16 -5.96 -4.43 -11.47
CA LEU A 16 -5.16 -5.66 -11.51
C LEU A 16 -4.87 -6.20 -10.11
N HIS A 17 -4.64 -5.31 -9.15
CA HIS A 17 -4.39 -5.70 -7.77
C HIS A 17 -5.65 -6.26 -7.09
N ILE A 18 -6.81 -5.59 -7.26
CA ILE A 18 -8.11 -6.09 -6.80
C ILE A 18 -8.42 -7.46 -7.44
N GLY A 19 -8.23 -7.58 -8.76
CA GLY A 19 -8.40 -8.83 -9.50
C GLY A 19 -7.48 -9.94 -8.99
N GLY A 20 -6.23 -9.61 -8.66
CA GLY A 20 -5.28 -10.53 -8.03
C GLY A 20 -5.75 -11.04 -6.67
N TYR A 21 -6.31 -10.17 -5.82
CA TYR A 21 -6.91 -10.56 -4.55
C TYR A 21 -8.13 -11.46 -4.71
N LEU A 22 -9.03 -11.12 -5.65
CA LEU A 22 -10.18 -11.95 -5.97
C LEU A 22 -9.74 -13.32 -6.48
N GLY A 23 -8.79 -13.36 -7.42
CA GLY A 23 -8.18 -14.60 -7.92
C GLY A 23 -7.59 -15.44 -6.80
N TYR A 24 -6.78 -14.86 -5.91
CA TYR A 24 -6.27 -15.56 -4.73
C TYR A 24 -7.40 -16.12 -3.86
N SER A 25 -8.43 -15.32 -3.58
CA SER A 25 -9.54 -15.71 -2.70
C SER A 25 -10.39 -16.87 -3.26
N LEU A 26 -10.45 -17.00 -4.58
CA LEU A 26 -11.22 -18.01 -5.31
C LEU A 26 -10.41 -19.27 -5.63
N LEU A 27 -9.12 -19.12 -5.96
CA LEU A 27 -8.29 -20.20 -6.51
C LEU A 27 -7.42 -20.91 -5.45
N ILE A 28 -7.09 -20.24 -4.35
CA ILE A 28 -6.26 -20.84 -3.29
C ILE A 28 -7.16 -21.52 -2.25
N LYS A 29 -6.98 -22.83 -2.06
CA LYS A 29 -7.75 -23.64 -1.10
C LYS A 29 -7.44 -23.26 0.35
N ASP A 30 -6.17 -23.17 0.71
CA ASP A 30 -5.69 -22.79 2.05
C ASP A 30 -5.39 -21.29 2.12
N LYS A 31 -6.40 -20.48 1.85
CA LYS A 31 -6.26 -19.03 1.79
C LYS A 31 -6.07 -18.41 3.15
N ASP A 32 -5.16 -17.45 3.24
CA ASP A 32 -5.07 -16.57 4.41
C ASP A 32 -6.32 -15.69 4.47
N SER A 33 -7.23 -15.98 5.42
CA SER A 33 -8.50 -15.26 5.60
C SER A 33 -8.33 -13.75 5.80
N ARG A 34 -7.17 -13.32 6.30
CA ARG A 34 -6.85 -11.91 6.55
C ARG A 34 -6.71 -11.10 5.27
N ILE A 35 -6.72 -11.73 4.11
CA ILE A 35 -6.76 -11.05 2.81
C ILE A 35 -8.00 -10.17 2.62
N VAL A 36 -9.05 -10.42 3.42
CA VAL A 36 -10.23 -9.56 3.47
C VAL A 36 -9.91 -8.13 3.91
N TYR A 37 -8.90 -7.91 4.75
CA TYR A 37 -8.52 -6.57 5.22
C TYR A 37 -7.94 -5.69 4.10
N PRO A 38 -6.87 -6.10 3.38
CA PRO A 38 -6.35 -5.31 2.26
C PRO A 38 -7.39 -5.17 1.15
N MET A 39 -8.18 -6.21 0.85
CA MET A 39 -9.25 -6.13 -0.14
C MET A 39 -10.34 -5.11 0.26
N GLY A 40 -10.74 -5.10 1.53
CA GLY A 40 -11.69 -4.12 2.06
C GLY A 40 -11.17 -2.68 1.94
N ILE A 41 -9.88 -2.45 2.20
CA ILE A 41 -9.27 -1.12 2.03
C ILE A 41 -9.29 -0.68 0.56
N LEU A 42 -8.99 -1.58 -0.38
CA LEU A 42 -9.05 -1.25 -1.81
C LEU A 42 -10.48 -0.92 -2.26
N ILE A 43 -11.48 -1.69 -1.80
CA ILE A 43 -12.89 -1.42 -2.07
C ILE A 43 -13.30 -0.05 -1.50
N LEU A 44 -12.93 0.24 -0.24
CA LEU A 44 -13.19 1.55 0.36
C LEU A 44 -12.52 2.67 -0.44
N GLY A 45 -11.30 2.47 -0.92
CA GLY A 45 -10.62 3.41 -1.82
C GLY A 45 -11.46 3.67 -3.08
N VAL A 46 -11.88 2.62 -3.78
CA VAL A 46 -12.75 2.77 -4.97
C VAL A 46 -14.06 3.48 -4.62
N MET A 47 -14.69 3.16 -3.49
CA MET A 47 -15.92 3.82 -3.06
C MET A 47 -15.73 5.31 -2.81
N VAL A 48 -14.65 5.70 -2.12
CA VAL A 48 -14.31 7.11 -1.88
C VAL A 48 -14.05 7.84 -3.21
N ASN A 49 -13.50 7.17 -4.23
CA ASN A 49 -13.25 7.76 -5.55
C ASN A 49 -14.55 7.97 -6.33
N LEU A 50 -15.35 6.89 -6.46
CA LEU A 50 -16.50 6.84 -7.36
C LEU A 50 -17.72 7.55 -6.82
N PHE A 51 -18.01 7.37 -5.52
CA PHE A 51 -19.22 7.93 -4.93
C PHE A 51 -19.04 9.37 -4.48
N GLY A 52 -17.81 9.91 -4.59
CA GLY A 52 -17.51 11.32 -4.40
C GLY A 52 -18.34 11.90 -3.28
N PHE A 53 -18.17 11.37 -2.06
CA PHE A 53 -18.85 11.89 -0.88
C PHE A 53 -18.76 13.42 -0.94
N ASN A 54 -19.86 14.14 -0.63
CA ASN A 54 -19.93 15.62 -0.65
C ASN A 54 -19.01 16.26 0.43
N VAL A 55 -17.73 15.93 0.39
CA VAL A 55 -16.63 16.38 1.23
C VAL A 55 -15.60 17.06 0.31
N SER A 56 -14.82 17.96 0.90
CA SER A 56 -13.80 18.69 0.14
C SER A 56 -12.77 17.73 -0.48
N SER A 57 -12.19 18.15 -1.61
CA SER A 57 -11.12 17.41 -2.30
C SER A 57 -9.91 17.14 -1.39
N GLU A 58 -9.66 18.03 -0.43
CA GLU A 58 -8.63 17.87 0.59
C GLU A 58 -8.94 16.70 1.54
N VAL A 59 -10.14 16.64 2.09
CA VAL A 59 -10.58 15.53 2.96
C VAL A 59 -10.56 14.20 2.22
N GLN A 60 -10.97 14.19 0.96
CA GLN A 60 -10.91 13.01 0.10
C GLN A 60 -9.47 12.53 -0.07
N SER A 61 -8.55 13.45 -0.38
CA SER A 61 -7.11 13.17 -0.58
C SER A 61 -6.44 12.64 0.69
N ILE A 62 -6.75 13.23 1.85
CA ILE A 62 -6.27 12.77 3.17
C ILE A 62 -6.79 11.37 3.46
N SER A 63 -8.08 11.13 3.23
CA SER A 63 -8.70 9.82 3.46
C SER A 63 -8.05 8.73 2.60
N PHE A 64 -7.83 9.02 1.32
CA PHE A 64 -7.10 8.12 0.42
C PHE A 64 -5.70 7.80 0.91
N PHE A 65 -4.96 8.82 1.32
CA PHE A 65 -3.61 8.65 1.82
C PHE A 65 -3.56 7.78 3.07
N LEU A 66 -4.45 8.00 4.04
CA LEU A 66 -4.54 7.21 5.26
C LEU A 66 -4.92 5.76 4.98
N LEU A 67 -5.87 5.53 4.06
CA LEU A 67 -6.23 4.19 3.61
C LEU A 67 -5.02 3.48 2.99
N PHE A 68 -4.30 4.13 2.08
CA PHE A 68 -3.10 3.56 1.47
C PHE A 68 -1.97 3.31 2.46
N LEU A 69 -1.78 4.21 3.43
CA LEU A 69 -0.79 4.04 4.49
C LEU A 69 -1.12 2.78 5.34
N GLY A 70 -2.38 2.61 5.72
CA GLY A 70 -2.84 1.41 6.42
C GLY A 70 -2.71 0.14 5.59
N TYR A 71 -3.06 0.22 4.30
CA TYR A 71 -2.94 -0.87 3.34
C TYR A 71 -1.50 -1.37 3.18
N ILE A 72 -0.56 -0.46 2.94
CA ILE A 72 0.87 -0.80 2.80
C ILE A 72 1.44 -1.25 4.14
N GLY A 73 1.05 -0.58 5.23
CA GLY A 73 1.48 -0.93 6.58
C GLY A 73 1.10 -2.36 6.95
N PHE A 74 -0.11 -2.80 6.60
CA PHE A 74 -0.55 -4.18 6.80
C PHE A 74 0.37 -5.18 6.09
N HIS A 75 0.71 -4.93 4.83
CA HIS A 75 1.56 -5.82 4.04
C HIS A 75 2.99 -5.94 4.55
N LEU A 76 3.52 -4.88 5.15
CA LEU A 76 4.90 -4.87 5.62
C LEU A 76 5.09 -5.28 7.08
N LEU A 77 4.09 -5.03 7.92
CA LEU A 77 4.24 -5.20 9.36
C LEU A 77 3.58 -6.48 9.91
N ILE A 78 2.64 -7.08 9.18
CA ILE A 78 2.04 -8.36 9.56
C ILE A 78 2.96 -9.49 9.11
N LYS A 79 3.71 -10.03 10.07
CA LYS A 79 4.79 -10.99 9.86
C LYS A 79 4.37 -12.34 9.26
N ASP A 80 3.10 -12.71 9.40
CA ASP A 80 2.59 -14.04 9.07
C ASP A 80 1.51 -13.99 7.97
N PHE A 81 1.35 -12.86 7.30
CA PHE A 81 0.38 -12.70 6.22
C PHE A 81 0.92 -13.25 4.90
N LEU A 82 0.20 -14.19 4.26
CA LEU A 82 0.60 -14.86 2.99
C LEU A 82 1.98 -15.55 3.02
N GLY A 83 2.50 -15.85 4.20
CA GLY A 83 3.82 -16.44 4.41
C GLY A 83 4.56 -15.77 5.57
N GLU A 84 5.36 -16.53 6.31
CA GLU A 84 6.03 -16.05 7.52
C GLU A 84 7.34 -15.33 7.19
N ASN A 85 7.55 -14.16 7.78
CA ASN A 85 8.78 -13.39 7.72
C ASN A 85 9.11 -12.84 9.10
N ASP A 86 10.02 -13.52 9.81
CA ASP A 86 10.43 -13.17 11.17
C ASP A 86 11.75 -12.36 11.21
N MET A 87 12.19 -11.83 10.06
CA MET A 87 13.41 -11.05 9.98
C MET A 87 13.21 -9.65 10.59
N LEU A 88 13.65 -9.49 11.84
CA LEU A 88 13.53 -8.24 12.61
C LEU A 88 14.07 -7.00 11.87
N ILE A 89 15.09 -7.17 11.02
CA ILE A 89 15.67 -6.08 10.23
C ILE A 89 14.67 -5.50 9.21
N PHE A 90 13.89 -6.35 8.53
CA PHE A 90 12.89 -5.89 7.57
C PHE A 90 11.73 -5.19 8.25
N ARG A 91 11.36 -5.60 9.46
CA ARG A 91 10.35 -4.88 10.25
C ARG A 91 10.82 -3.46 10.60
N LYS A 92 12.07 -3.29 11.04
CA LYS A 92 12.65 -1.97 11.35
C LYS A 92 12.74 -1.08 10.11
N LEU A 93 13.25 -1.61 9.00
CA LEU A 93 13.34 -0.88 7.75
C LEU A 93 11.96 -0.51 7.20
N SER A 94 10.98 -1.41 7.32
CA SER A 94 9.60 -1.16 6.91
C SER A 94 8.95 -0.04 7.71
N MET A 95 9.16 0.02 9.03
CA MET A 95 8.70 1.15 9.85
C MET A 95 9.36 2.46 9.43
N GLY A 96 10.65 2.44 9.12
CA GLY A 96 11.36 3.60 8.58
C GLY A 96 10.79 4.08 7.24
N ALA A 97 10.54 3.15 6.31
CA ALA A 97 9.93 3.44 5.01
C ALA A 97 8.50 3.98 5.14
N LEU A 98 7.68 3.40 6.02
CA LEU A 98 6.35 3.90 6.35
C LEU A 98 6.40 5.32 6.92
N GLY A 99 7.35 5.59 7.83
CA GLY A 99 7.57 6.93 8.38
C GLY A 99 7.96 7.95 7.30
N LEU A 100 8.89 7.59 6.42
CA LEU A 100 9.29 8.42 5.27
C LEU A 100 8.10 8.71 4.35
N PHE A 101 7.30 7.69 4.03
CA PHE A 101 6.10 7.86 3.21
C PHE A 101 5.03 8.73 3.89
N ALA A 102 4.81 8.53 5.20
CA ALA A 102 3.91 9.35 6.01
C ALA A 102 4.32 10.84 5.99
N ILE A 103 5.60 11.12 6.27
CA ILE A 103 6.15 12.49 6.25
C ILE A 103 6.05 13.10 4.85
N ALA A 104 6.37 12.33 3.81
CA ALA A 104 6.27 12.79 2.43
C ALA A 104 4.83 13.13 2.01
N GLY A 105 3.85 12.33 2.44
CA GLY A 105 2.43 12.64 2.25
C GLY A 105 2.02 13.92 2.97
N LEU A 106 2.47 14.12 4.21
CA LEU A 106 2.25 15.38 4.93
C LEU A 106 2.86 16.58 4.19
N PHE A 107 4.07 16.44 3.66
CA PHE A 107 4.71 17.49 2.85
C PHE A 107 3.86 17.82 1.63
N LYS A 108 3.28 16.81 0.98
CA LYS A 108 2.41 16.99 -0.19
C LYS A 108 1.10 17.68 0.18
N MET A 109 0.49 17.32 1.30
CA MET A 109 -0.76 17.91 1.79
C MET A 109 -0.58 19.36 2.28
N LEU A 110 0.55 19.66 2.91
CA LEU A 110 0.89 20.99 3.42
C LEU A 110 1.56 21.88 2.35
N GLU A 111 1.61 21.43 1.09
CA GLU A 111 2.23 22.14 -0.03
C GLU A 111 3.67 22.61 0.23
N LEU A 112 4.43 21.83 1.02
CA LEU A 112 5.80 22.18 1.38
C LEU A 112 6.76 22.07 0.18
N PRO A 113 7.88 22.83 0.18
CA PRO A 113 8.91 22.72 -0.84
C PRO A 113 9.42 21.28 -1.00
N TYR A 114 9.74 20.88 -2.23
CA TYR A 114 10.22 19.54 -2.58
C TYR A 114 9.27 18.38 -2.25
N SER A 115 7.99 18.66 -1.97
CA SER A 115 6.99 17.62 -1.66
C SER A 115 6.87 16.53 -2.72
N ASP A 116 6.99 16.87 -4.01
CA ASP A 116 7.01 15.88 -5.10
C ASP A 116 8.19 14.91 -5.00
N VAL A 117 9.38 15.43 -4.69
CA VAL A 117 10.60 14.62 -4.55
C VAL A 117 10.48 13.74 -3.30
N ALA A 118 10.03 14.31 -2.19
CA ALA A 118 9.78 13.57 -0.96
C ALA A 118 8.80 12.41 -1.20
N LEU A 119 7.71 12.66 -1.93
CA LEU A 119 6.70 11.63 -2.24
C LEU A 119 7.25 10.54 -3.14
N ILE A 120 8.06 10.87 -4.15
CA ILE A 120 8.74 9.89 -5.00
C ILE A 120 9.66 8.99 -4.16
N VAL A 121 10.47 9.59 -3.27
CA VAL A 121 11.37 8.82 -2.38
C VAL A 121 10.56 7.94 -1.43
N GLY A 122 9.51 8.47 -0.82
CA GLY A 122 8.59 7.72 0.05
C GLY A 122 7.99 6.51 -0.66
N CYS A 123 7.35 6.73 -1.81
CA CYS A 123 6.76 5.66 -2.63
C CYS A 123 7.80 4.63 -3.07
N SER A 124 8.98 5.07 -3.51
CA SER A 124 10.06 4.16 -3.96
C SER A 124 10.58 3.29 -2.81
N SER A 125 10.73 3.86 -1.61
CA SER A 125 11.11 3.11 -0.41
C SER A 125 10.06 2.05 -0.05
N MET A 126 8.78 2.39 -0.20
CA MET A 126 7.66 1.49 0.06
C MET A 126 7.62 0.34 -0.94
N ALA A 127 7.76 0.64 -2.23
CA ALA A 127 7.81 -0.37 -3.28
C ALA A 127 8.98 -1.35 -3.08
N LEU A 128 10.17 -0.83 -2.75
CA LEU A 128 11.33 -1.65 -2.46
C LEU A 128 11.09 -2.56 -1.25
N MET A 129 10.53 -2.02 -0.15
CA MET A 129 10.26 -2.83 1.04
C MET A 129 9.18 -3.89 0.79
N LEU A 130 8.13 -3.58 0.04
CA LEU A 130 7.10 -4.55 -0.34
C LEU A 130 7.69 -5.70 -1.15
N LEU A 131 8.58 -5.38 -2.10
CA LEU A 131 9.31 -6.38 -2.87
C LEU A 131 10.19 -7.25 -1.98
N LEU A 132 11.03 -6.64 -1.12
CA LEU A 132 11.94 -7.38 -0.25
C LEU A 132 11.19 -8.27 0.76
N VAL A 133 10.18 -7.73 1.44
CA VAL A 133 9.35 -8.50 2.39
C VAL A 133 8.61 -9.62 1.67
N GLY A 134 8.04 -9.35 0.50
CA GLY A 134 7.33 -10.34 -0.30
C GLY A 134 8.23 -11.49 -0.80
N LEU A 135 9.41 -11.17 -1.34
CA LEU A 135 10.39 -12.15 -1.81
C LEU A 135 10.99 -13.00 -0.69
N THR A 136 10.92 -12.51 0.55
CA THR A 136 11.55 -13.17 1.70
C THR A 136 10.57 -13.92 2.59
N LYS A 137 9.29 -13.95 2.22
CA LYS A 137 8.29 -14.81 2.87
C LYS A 137 8.69 -16.28 2.76
N ASP A 138 8.52 -17.00 3.86
CA ASP A 138 8.80 -18.44 4.00
C ASP A 138 10.27 -18.85 3.73
N LEU A 139 11.20 -17.89 3.61
CA LEU A 139 12.64 -18.20 3.53
C LEU A 139 13.19 -18.79 4.82
N VAL A 140 12.60 -18.44 5.97
CA VAL A 140 12.85 -19.13 7.23
C VAL A 140 12.05 -20.43 7.22
N ARG A 141 12.59 -21.47 6.57
CA ARG A 141 12.05 -22.83 6.68
C ARG A 141 11.93 -23.19 8.16
N LYS A 142 10.73 -23.59 8.58
CA LYS A 142 10.48 -24.25 9.87
C LYS A 142 11.54 -25.35 10.05
N LYS A 143 12.35 -25.22 11.11
CA LYS A 143 13.21 -26.31 11.58
C LYS A 143 12.35 -27.47 12.05
#